data_AF-A0A9D2P9Y0-F1
#
_entry.id   AF-A0A9D2P9Y0-F1
#
_cell.length_a   1.000
_cell.length_b   1.000
_cell.length_c   1.000
_cell.angle_alpha   90.00
_cell.angle_beta   90.00
_cell.angle_gamma   90.00
#
_symmetry.space_group_name_H-M   'P 1'
#
loop_
_entity.id
_entity.type
_entity.pdbx_description
1 polymer ?
#
loop_
_entity_poly.entity_id
_entity_poly.type
_entity_poly.pdbx_seq_one_letter_code
_entity_poly.pdbx_strand_id
1 'polypeptide(L)' 'MLTLFTLGIICLVAVVAIPVVLLIIGLPLMLLLGLLPWLLRVAGVVLLIKAILDQPTRWENFLPAIAAFALSVLLGWIF' A
#
# COMPACT_ATOMS: atom_id res chain seq x y z
N MET A 1 10.88 -29.97 36.32
CA MET A 1 11.94 -29.72 35.31
C MET A 1 11.42 -29.87 33.88
N LEU A 2 10.68 -30.93 33.55
CA LEU A 2 10.12 -31.16 32.21
C LEU A 2 9.18 -30.04 31.69
N THR A 3 8.35 -29.44 32.55
CA THR A 3 7.37 -28.40 32.15
C THR A 3 8.02 -27.09 31.70
N LEU A 4 9.03 -26.60 32.41
CA LEU A 4 9.81 -25.41 32.03
C LEU A 4 10.61 -25.63 30.75
N PHE A 5 11.13 -26.85 30.55
CA PHE A 5 11.88 -27.19 29.34
C PHE A 5 10.97 -27.19 28.10
N THR A 6 9.76 -27.75 28.22
CA THR A 6 8.75 -27.72 27.15
C THR A 6 8.29 -26.30 26.83
N LEU A 7 8.03 -25.46 27.84
CA LEU A 7 7.70 -24.04 27.61
C LEU A 7 8.84 -23.27 26.95
N GLY A 8 10.10 -23.55 27.31
CA GLY A 8 11.28 -22.95 26.67
C GLY A 8 11.38 -23.27 25.19
N ILE A 9 11.12 -24.53 24.80
CA ILE A 9 11.12 -24.96 23.39
C ILE A 9 9.96 -24.30 22.63
N ILE A 10 8.75 -24.27 23.20
CA ILE A 10 7.60 -23.60 22.58
C ILE A 10 7.88 -22.10 22.40
N CYS A 11 8.51 -21.45 23.37
CA CYS A 11 8.88 -20.04 23.27
C CYS A 11 9.92 -19.79 22.16
N LEU A 12 10.94 -20.65 22.05
CA LEU A 12 11.93 -20.61 20.96
C LEU A 12 11.29 -20.83 19.59
N VAL A 13 10.32 -21.73 19.47
CA VAL A 13 9.59 -21.93 18.22
C VAL A 13 8.72 -20.72 17.91
N ALA A 14 8.00 -20.19 18.91
CA ALA A 14 7.13 -19.03 18.75
C ALA A 14 7.89 -17.76 18.36
N VAL A 15 9.06 -17.50 18.95
CA VAL A 15 9.85 -16.31 18.63
C VAL A 15 10.32 -16.28 17.18
N VAL A 16 10.47 -17.45 16.54
CA VAL A 16 10.83 -17.57 15.12
C VAL A 16 9.57 -17.63 14.24
N ALA A 17 8.55 -18.39 14.64
CA ALA A 17 7.35 -18.58 13.84
C ALA A 17 6.51 -17.30 13.73
N ILE A 18 6.36 -16.53 14.81
CA ILE A 18 5.57 -15.28 14.83
C ILE A 18 6.08 -14.26 13.80
N PRO A 19 7.38 -13.87 13.78
CA PRO A 19 7.86 -12.92 12.77
C PRO A 19 7.81 -13.49 11.36
N VAL A 20 8.00 -14.80 11.16
CA VAL A 20 7.89 -15.42 9.83
C VAL A 20 6.46 -15.34 9.29
N VAL A 21 5.45 -15.64 10.11
CA VAL A 21 4.03 -15.52 9.73
C VAL A 21 3.67 -14.07 9.45
N LEU A 22 4.12 -13.14 10.30
CA LEU A 22 3.95 -11.70 10.09
C LEU A 22 4.62 -11.24 8.79
N LEU A 23 5.77 -11.79 8.42
CA LEU A 23 6.47 -11.43 7.19
C LEU A 23 5.71 -11.96 5.97
N ILE A 24 5.24 -13.21 6.01
CA ILE A 24 4.45 -13.80 4.92
C ILE A 24 3.16 -13.03 4.64
N ILE A 25 2.52 -12.46 5.68
CA ILE A 25 1.26 -11.70 5.55
C ILE A 25 1.55 -10.20 5.32
N GLY A 26 2.55 -9.64 5.99
CA GLY A 26 2.90 -8.24 5.94
C GLY A 26 3.59 -7.84 4.64
N LEU A 27 4.44 -8.70 4.08
CA LEU A 27 5.13 -8.45 2.81
C LEU A 27 4.15 -8.26 1.64
N PRO A 28 3.15 -9.14 1.38
CA PRO A 28 2.19 -8.92 0.30
C PRO A 28 1.28 -7.71 0.57
N LEU A 29 0.93 -7.44 1.83
CA LEU A 29 0.14 -6.27 2.19
C LEU A 29 0.89 -4.97 1.91
N MET A 30 2.18 -4.92 2.25
CA MET A 30 3.07 -3.79 1.99
C MET A 30 3.30 -3.59 0.49
N LEU A 31 3.40 -4.68 -0.28
CA LEU A 31 3.51 -4.63 -1.74
C LEU A 31 2.21 -4.13 -2.39
N LEU A 32 1.05 -4.59 -1.91
CA LEU A 32 -0.26 -4.17 -2.40
C LEU A 32 -0.52 -2.69 -2.12
N LEU A 33 -0.24 -2.23 -0.90
CA LEU A 33 -0.40 -0.83 -0.49
C LEU A 33 0.62 0.08 -1.17
N GLY A 34 1.84 -0.40 -1.43
CA GLY A 34 2.84 0.31 -2.23
C GLY A 34 2.52 0.37 -3.73
N LEU A 35 1.75 -0.58 -4.27
CA LEU A 35 1.29 -0.57 -5.66
C LEU A 35 0.06 0.33 -5.87
N LEU A 36 -0.74 0.57 -4.83
CA LEU A 36 -1.90 1.46 -4.84
C LEU A 36 -1.58 2.91 -5.29
N PRO A 37 -0.53 3.59 -4.78
CA PRO A 37 -0.16 4.93 -5.24
C PRO A 37 0.33 4.92 -6.69
N TRP A 38 0.97 3.83 -7.16
CA TRP A 38 1.34 3.68 -8.57
C TRP A 38 0.09 3.64 -9.46
N LEU A 39 -0.93 2.87 -9.07
CA LEU A 39 -2.20 2.80 -9.80
C LEU A 39 -2.94 4.15 -9.81
N LEU A 40 -2.94 4.87 -8.68
CA LEU A 40 -3.49 6.23 -8.58
C LEU A 40 -2.75 7.24 -9.48
N ARG A 41 -1.43 7.12 -9.66
CA ARG A 41 -0.69 7.95 -10.62
C ARG A 41 -1.12 7.68 -12.06
N VAL A 42 -1.24 6.41 -12.43
CA VAL A 42 -1.69 6.02 -13.77
C VAL A 42 -3.12 6.54 -14.01
N ALA A 43 -4.02 6.36 -13.05
CA ALA A 43 -5.37 6.92 -13.13
C ALA A 43 -5.37 8.45 -13.24
N GLY A 44 -4.54 9.15 -12.46
CA GLY A 44 -4.37 10.60 -12.56
C GLY A 44 -3.90 11.04 -13.94
N VAL A 45 -2.91 10.36 -14.53
CA VAL A 45 -2.41 10.64 -15.88
C VAL A 45 -3.48 10.38 -16.95
N VAL A 46 -4.19 9.25 -16.87
CA VAL A 46 -5.27 8.90 -17.82
C VAL A 46 -6.41 9.92 -17.74
N LEU A 47 -6.80 10.33 -16.52
CA LEU A 47 -7.81 11.37 -16.32
C LEU A 47 -7.35 12.73 -16.85
N LEU A 48 -6.06 13.06 -16.72
CA LEU A 48 -5.49 14.30 -17.24
C LEU A 48 -5.47 14.31 -18.77
N ILE A 49 -5.08 13.20 -19.40
CA ILE A 49 -5.18 13.02 -20.86
C ILE A 49 -6.62 13.14 -21.33
N LYS A 50 -7.56 12.49 -20.62
CA LYS A 50 -8.99 12.55 -20.92
C LYS A 50 -9.53 13.99 -20.79
N ALA A 51 -9.12 14.72 -19.75
CA ALA A 51 -9.55 16.09 -19.51
C ALA A 51 -9.07 17.05 -20.61
N ILE A 52 -7.83 16.90 -21.07
CA ILE A 52 -7.27 17.67 -22.19
C ILE A 52 -8.00 17.37 -23.50
N LEU A 53 -8.37 16.11 -23.74
CA LEU A 53 -9.01 15.67 -24.98
C LEU A 53 -10.49 16.08 -25.08
N ASP A 54 -11.20 16.18 -23.94
CA ASP A 54 -12.64 16.45 -23.90
C ASP A 54 -12.96 17.96 -23.90
N GLN A 55 -12.41 18.74 -22.96
CA GLN A 55 -12.56 20.21 -22.89
C GLN A 55 -11.39 20.84 -22.10
N PRO A 56 -10.38 21.43 -22.76
CA PRO A 56 -9.15 21.91 -22.09
C PRO A 56 -9.35 23.12 -21.15
N THR A 57 -10.54 23.73 -21.14
CA THR A 57 -10.83 25.01 -20.45
C THR A 57 -11.66 24.87 -19.17
N ARG A 58 -12.20 23.68 -18.85
CA ARG A 58 -13.00 23.47 -17.63
C ARG A 58 -12.17 22.83 -16.52
N TRP A 59 -11.75 23.67 -15.58
CA TRP A 59 -10.99 23.32 -14.38
C TRP A 59 -11.64 22.23 -13.50
N GLU A 60 -12.97 22.09 -13.56
CA GLU A 60 -13.71 21.01 -12.88
C GLU A 60 -13.30 19.61 -13.36
N ASN A 61 -12.87 19.46 -14.60
CA ASN A 61 -12.43 18.17 -15.14
C ASN A 61 -11.01 17.78 -14.67
N PHE A 62 -10.25 18.75 -14.13
CA PHE A 62 -8.92 18.53 -13.56
C PHE A 62 -8.96 18.21 -12.06
N LEU A 63 -10.06 18.54 -11.35
CA LEU A 63 -10.24 18.18 -9.94
C LEU A 63 -9.99 16.69 -9.64
N PRO A 64 -10.58 15.74 -10.37
CA PRO A 64 -10.37 14.32 -10.08
C PRO A 64 -8.94 13.86 -10.40
N ALA A 65 -8.27 14.46 -11.39
CA ALA A 65 -6.88 14.14 -11.71
C ALA A 65 -5.92 14.65 -10.62
N ILE A 66 -6.12 15.89 -10.16
CA ILE A 66 -5.34 16.49 -9.07
C ILE A 66 -5.60 15.73 -7.75
N ALA A 67 -6.84 15.37 -7.47
CA ALA A 67 -7.20 14.59 -6.29
C ALA A 67 -6.55 13.19 -6.30
N ALA A 68 -6.56 12.49 -7.43
CA ALA A 68 -5.90 11.20 -7.57
C ALA A 68 -4.37 11.31 -7.40
N PHE A 69 -3.77 12.38 -7.92
CA PHE A 69 -2.34 12.65 -7.76
C PHE A 69 -1.98 13.02 -6.32
N ALA A 70 -2.78 13.86 -5.67
CA ALA A 70 -2.61 14.23 -4.28
C ALA A 70 -2.78 13.02 -3.34
N LEU A 71 -3.80 12.19 -3.56
CA LEU A 71 -4.00 10.94 -2.82
C LEU A 71 -2.84 9.95 -3.03
N SER A 72 -2.31 9.86 -4.24
CA SER A 72 -1.12 9.04 -4.52
C SER A 72 0.12 9.52 -3.75
N VAL A 73 0.37 10.83 -3.75
CA VAL A 73 1.49 11.42 -3.01
C VAL A 73 1.32 11.22 -1.50
N LEU A 74 0.11 11.43 -0.98
CA LEU A 74 -0.20 11.33 0.44
C LEU A 74 -0.11 9.87 0.93
N LEU A 75 -0.60 8.91 0.13
CA LEU A 75 -0.43 7.49 0.42
C LEU A 75 1.03 7.02 0.30
N GLY A 76 1.77 7.52 -0.68
CA GLY A 76 3.21 7.25 -0.83
C GLY A 76 4.11 7.99 0.18
N TRP A 77 3.54 8.86 1.02
CA TRP A 77 4.24 9.47 2.16
C TRP A 77 4.00 8.70 3.46
N ILE A 78 2.91 7.92 3.51
CA ILE A 78 2.51 7.11 4.67
C ILE A 78 3.10 5.68 4.59
N PHE A 79 3.28 5.16 3.37
CA PHE A 79 3.92 3.86 3.08
C PHE A 79 5.35 4.03 2.59
#